data_AF-A0A2X3KJQ7-F1
#
_entry.id   AF-A0A2X3KJQ7-F1
#
_cell.length_a   1.000
_cell.length_b   1.000
_cell.length_c   1.000
_cell.angle_alpha   90.00
_cell.angle_beta   90.00
_cell.angle_gamma   90.00
#
_symmetry.space_group_name_H-M   'P 1'
#
loop_
_entity.id
_entity.type
_entity.pdbx_description
1 polymer ?
#
loop_
_entity_poly.entity_id
_entity_poly.type
_entity_poly.pdbx_seq_one_letter_code
_entity_poly.pdbx_strand_id
1 'polypeptide(L)'
;MSMVKHKRGTSSTLDVQHEAELKALANKSDEDIDYSDIPPSSDEQWSNAERGKFYRPLKTQASVRIDADVMEWLKRPGKGYQTRLNAILREAMLRDQNKKIIQAATWRPSSKITSSTPQTLPESLPPATESR
;
A
#
# COMPACT_ATOMS: atom_id res chain seq x y z
N MET A 1 35.74 -10.55 18.40
CA MET A 1 34.28 -10.33 18.49
C MET A 1 33.58 -11.61 18.03
N SER A 2 32.83 -12.27 18.92
CA SER A 2 32.13 -13.53 18.66
C SER A 2 30.79 -13.24 17.97
N MET A 3 30.50 -13.94 16.87
CA MET A 3 29.27 -13.77 16.10
C MET A 3 28.22 -14.77 16.59
N VAL A 4 27.20 -14.28 17.31
CA VAL A 4 26.10 -15.12 17.79
C VAL A 4 25.17 -15.47 16.61
N LYS A 5 25.27 -16.71 16.14
CA LYS A 5 24.35 -17.26 15.12
C LYS A 5 23.03 -17.64 15.80
N HIS A 6 21.98 -16.85 15.59
CA HIS A 6 20.62 -17.29 15.92
C HIS A 6 20.14 -18.30 14.87
N LYS A 7 19.96 -19.55 15.28
CA LYS A 7 19.18 -20.56 14.54
C LYS A 7 17.72 -20.15 14.67
N ARG A 8 17.11 -19.60 13.62
CA ARG A 8 15.66 -19.37 13.58
C ARG A 8 14.99 -20.74 13.69
N GLY A 9 14.55 -21.07 14.91
CA GLY A 9 13.91 -22.34 15.21
C GLY A 9 12.67 -22.52 14.34
N THR A 10 12.45 -23.77 13.93
CA THR A 10 11.14 -24.29 13.52
C THR A 10 10.09 -23.77 14.50
N SER A 11 8.98 -23.21 14.01
CA SER A 11 7.85 -22.78 14.86
C SER A 11 7.39 -23.98 15.69
N SER A 12 7.86 -24.08 16.92
CA SER A 12 7.43 -25.09 17.85
C SER A 12 5.95 -24.86 18.11
N THR A 13 5.14 -25.90 17.92
CA THR A 13 3.81 -26.01 18.52
C THR A 13 3.92 -25.51 19.96
N LEU A 14 3.12 -24.49 20.32
CA LEU A 14 3.14 -23.92 21.65
C LEU A 14 2.84 -25.04 22.65
N ASP A 15 3.74 -25.25 23.60
CA ASP A 15 3.50 -26.20 24.68
C ASP A 15 2.27 -25.73 25.48
N VAL A 16 1.47 -26.67 25.99
CA VAL A 16 0.20 -26.37 26.70
C VAL A 16 0.45 -25.43 27.89
N GLN A 17 1.62 -25.56 28.52
CA GLN A 17 2.07 -24.66 29.59
C GLN A 17 2.28 -23.23 29.09
N HIS A 18 2.88 -23.06 27.91
CA HIS A 18 3.14 -21.74 27.34
C HIS A 18 1.85 -21.04 26.91
N GLU A 19 0.86 -21.79 26.40
CA GLU A 19 -0.47 -21.23 26.11
C GLU A 19 -1.20 -20.77 27.38
N ALA A 20 -1.07 -21.52 28.48
CA ALA A 20 -1.64 -21.15 29.77
C ALA A 20 -0.98 -19.88 30.34
N GLU A 21 0.35 -19.76 30.21
CA GLU A 21 1.10 -18.56 30.59
C GLU A 21 0.68 -17.33 29.77
N LEU A 22 0.54 -17.47 28.44
CA LEU A 22 0.08 -16.39 27.57
C LEU A 22 -1.34 -15.93 27.92
N LYS A 23 -2.25 -16.88 28.22
CA LYS A 23 -3.61 -16.56 28.69
C LYS A 23 -3.60 -15.86 30.06
N ALA A 24 -2.73 -16.28 30.96
CA ALA A 24 -2.58 -15.64 32.26
C ALA A 24 -2.03 -14.20 32.10
N LEU A 25 -1.06 -13.98 31.21
CA LEU A 25 -0.52 -12.66 30.90
C LEU A 25 -1.56 -11.75 30.22
N ALA A 26 -2.37 -12.29 29.31
CA ALA A 26 -3.43 -11.54 28.63
C ALA A 26 -4.56 -11.10 29.57
N ASN A 27 -4.74 -11.78 30.71
CA ASN A 27 -5.75 -11.46 31.72
C ASN A 27 -5.23 -10.54 32.84
N LYS A 28 -3.92 -10.23 32.88
CA LYS A 28 -3.37 -9.27 33.84
C LYS A 28 -3.77 -7.84 33.44
N SER A 29 -3.99 -6.99 34.44
CA SER A 29 -4.23 -5.56 34.22
C SER A 29 -2.94 -4.87 33.83
N ASP A 30 -3.04 -3.84 32.99
CA ASP A 30 -1.89 -3.01 32.59
C ASP A 30 -1.26 -2.28 33.78
N GLU A 31 -2.02 -2.05 34.86
CA GLU A 31 -1.55 -1.41 36.10
C GLU A 31 -0.59 -2.30 36.91
N ASP A 32 -0.65 -3.62 36.72
CA ASP A 32 0.23 -4.60 37.38
C ASP A 32 1.56 -4.80 36.64
N ILE A 33 1.79 -4.05 35.55
CA ILE A 33 3.01 -4.14 34.75
C ILE A 33 4.12 -3.31 35.43
N ASP A 34 5.22 -3.99 35.78
CA ASP A 34 6.40 -3.35 36.37
C ASP A 34 7.24 -2.64 35.29
N TYR A 35 7.32 -1.31 35.39
CA TYR A 35 8.12 -0.44 34.52
C TYR A 35 9.41 0.06 35.19
N SER A 36 9.84 -0.54 36.30
CA SER A 36 11.00 -0.07 37.07
C SER A 36 12.32 -0.05 36.29
N ASP A 37 12.49 -0.97 35.32
CA ASP A 37 13.69 -1.08 34.47
C ASP A 37 13.59 -0.26 33.18
N ILE A 38 12.37 0.02 32.69
CA ILE A 38 12.15 0.63 31.37
C ILE A 38 11.07 1.71 31.49
N PRO A 39 11.40 3.00 31.22
CA PRO A 39 10.42 4.06 31.30
C PRO A 39 9.28 3.81 30.30
N PRO A 40 8.02 4.07 30.70
CA PRO A 40 6.87 3.86 29.83
C PRO A 40 6.99 4.74 28.58
N SER A 41 6.73 4.16 27.41
CA SER A 41 6.73 4.93 26.17
C SER A 41 5.46 5.78 26.11
N SER A 42 5.59 7.10 26.08
CA SER A 42 4.46 8.01 25.91
C SER A 42 3.95 7.99 24.47
N ASP A 43 2.66 8.21 24.24
CA ASP A 43 2.08 8.39 22.90
C ASP A 43 2.77 9.50 22.09
N GLU A 44 3.32 10.51 22.77
CA GLU A 44 4.11 11.59 22.14
C GLU A 44 5.39 11.08 21.46
N GLN A 45 6.02 10.02 21.98
CA GLN A 45 7.19 9.39 21.35
C GLN A 45 6.80 8.63 20.08
N TRP A 46 5.58 8.12 20.01
CA TRP A 46 5.04 7.42 18.85
C TRP A 46 4.45 8.37 17.80
N SER A 47 4.09 9.60 18.18
CA SER A 47 3.53 10.60 17.26
C SER A 47 4.45 10.91 16.06
N ASN A 48 5.76 10.85 16.27
CA ASN A 48 6.78 11.07 15.24
C ASN A 48 7.36 9.76 14.66
N ALA A 49 6.79 8.60 15.02
CA ALA A 49 7.28 7.32 14.55
C ALA A 49 6.93 7.12 13.07
N GLU A 50 7.91 7.37 12.20
CA GLU A 50 7.75 7.13 10.77
C GLU A 50 7.86 5.63 10.44
N ARG A 51 6.71 4.99 10.21
CA ARG A 51 6.65 3.61 9.73
C ARG A 51 7.20 3.52 8.31
N GLY A 52 8.26 2.74 8.11
CA GLY A 52 8.77 2.40 6.78
C GLY A 52 9.94 3.22 6.26
N LYS A 53 10.62 4.05 7.07
CA LYS A 53 11.90 4.70 6.68
C LYS A 53 12.92 3.74 6.07
N PHE A 54 12.91 2.48 6.51
CA PHE A 54 13.83 1.45 6.05
C PHE A 54 13.28 0.56 4.94
N TYR A 55 12.12 0.88 4.36
CA TYR A 55 11.59 0.13 3.23
C TYR A 55 12.53 0.27 2.04
N ARG A 56 13.30 -0.78 1.77
CA ARG A 56 14.10 -0.93 0.57
C ARG A 56 13.38 -1.90 -0.35
N PRO A 57 13.01 -1.49 -1.57
CA PRO A 57 12.51 -2.41 -2.57
C PRO A 57 13.49 -3.57 -2.73
N LEU A 58 13.00 -4.79 -2.48
CA LEU A 58 13.79 -6.01 -2.66
C LEU A 58 14.17 -6.10 -4.13
N LYS A 59 15.48 -5.98 -4.40
CA LYS A 59 15.99 -6.12 -5.76
C LYS A 59 16.00 -7.59 -6.11
N THR A 60 15.02 -8.04 -6.88
CA THR A 60 15.02 -9.39 -7.44
C THR A 60 16.05 -9.46 -8.56
N GLN A 61 16.93 -10.46 -8.51
CA GLN A 61 17.90 -10.70 -9.57
C GLN A 61 17.18 -11.32 -10.77
N ALA A 62 17.04 -10.55 -11.85
CA ALA A 62 16.59 -11.03 -13.15
C ALA A 62 17.75 -10.93 -14.14
N SER A 63 18.02 -12.02 -14.88
CA SER A 63 19.03 -12.03 -15.94
C SER A 63 18.37 -11.64 -17.26
N VAL A 64 18.59 -10.41 -17.72
CA VAL A 64 18.06 -9.88 -18.98
C VAL A 64 19.23 -9.59 -19.94
N ARG A 65 19.07 -9.96 -21.21
CA ARG A 65 20.01 -9.57 -22.27
C ARG A 65 19.67 -8.17 -22.76
N ILE A 66 20.68 -7.30 -22.84
CA ILE A 66 20.55 -5.92 -23.32
C ILE A 66 21.47 -5.78 -24.53
N ASP A 67 20.99 -5.07 -25.55
CA ASP A 67 21.77 -4.79 -26.76
C ASP A 67 23.06 -3.99 -26.45
N ALA A 68 24.07 -4.19 -27.28
CA ALA A 68 25.42 -3.67 -27.05
C ALA A 68 25.49 -2.14 -27.13
N ASP A 69 24.71 -1.54 -28.03
CA ASP A 69 24.57 -0.09 -28.23
C ASP A 69 23.90 0.59 -27.03
N VAL A 70 22.84 -0.01 -26.49
CA VAL A 70 22.16 0.45 -25.26
C VAL A 70 23.12 0.37 -24.08
N MET A 71 23.92 -0.70 -24.02
CA MET A 71 24.93 -0.86 -22.98
C MET A 71 26.04 0.19 -23.06
N GLU A 72 26.50 0.51 -24.27
CA GLU A 72 27.49 1.55 -24.52
C GLU A 72 26.96 2.93 -24.14
N TRP A 73 25.72 3.26 -24.56
CA TRP A 73 25.04 4.48 -24.19
C TRP A 73 24.90 4.63 -22.66
N LEU A 74 24.48 3.57 -21.96
CA LEU A 74 24.38 3.55 -20.50
C LEU A 74 25.73 3.70 -19.81
N LYS A 75 26.84 3.29 -20.44
CA LYS A 75 28.19 3.45 -19.89
C LYS A 75 28.80 4.83 -20.13
N ARG A 76 28.30 5.63 -21.09
CA ARG A 76 28.84 6.97 -21.42
C ARG A 76 29.08 7.89 -20.20
N PRO A 77 28.16 7.99 -19.23
CA PRO A 77 28.34 8.82 -18.03
C PRO A 77 29.24 8.21 -16.95
N GLY A 78 29.85 7.03 -17.19
CA GLY A 78 30.77 6.37 -16.26
C GLY A 78 30.12 5.30 -15.36
N LYS A 79 30.64 5.15 -14.14
CA LYS A 79 30.19 4.11 -13.17
C LYS A 79 28.71 4.30 -12.78
N GLY A 80 28.06 3.20 -12.39
CA GLY A 80 26.67 3.23 -11.91
C GLY A 80 25.58 3.01 -12.97
N TYR A 81 25.92 2.41 -14.13
CA TYR A 81 24.93 2.08 -15.17
C TYR A 81 23.78 1.21 -14.65
N GLN A 82 24.01 0.29 -13.69
CA GLN A 82 22.97 -0.55 -13.10
C GLN A 82 21.91 0.27 -12.34
N THR A 83 22.34 1.32 -11.65
CA THR A 83 21.42 2.21 -10.92
C THR A 83 20.60 3.02 -11.92
N ARG A 84 21.22 3.51 -13.00
CA ARG A 84 20.54 4.24 -14.07
C ARG A 84 19.56 3.38 -14.85
N LEU A 85 19.93 2.14 -15.17
CA LEU A 85 19.04 1.16 -15.77
C LEU A 85 17.77 0.95 -14.92
N ASN A 86 17.95 0.71 -13.61
CA ASN A 86 16.82 0.54 -12.71
C ASN A 86 15.94 1.80 -12.60
N ALA A 87 16.53 3.00 -12.66
CA ALA A 87 15.79 4.25 -12.67
C ALA A 87 14.93 4.40 -13.93
N ILE A 88 15.51 4.13 -15.11
CA ILE A 88 14.80 4.17 -16.40
C ILE A 88 13.65 3.16 -16.42
N LEU A 89 13.88 1.93 -15.94
CA LEU A 89 12.84 0.90 -15.87
C LEU A 89 11.70 1.31 -14.93
N ARG A 90 12.01 1.91 -13.77
CA ARG A 90 11.00 2.43 -12.85
C ARG A 90 10.18 3.54 -13.50
N GLU A 91 10.83 4.47 -14.19
CA GLU A 91 10.15 5.55 -14.88
C GLU A 91 9.22 5.04 -15.99
N ALA A 92 9.70 4.09 -16.81
CA ALA A 92 8.89 3.45 -17.84
C ALA A 92 7.67 2.73 -17.26
N MET A 93 7.85 1.99 -16.16
CA MET A 93 6.76 1.32 -15.43
C MET A 93 5.71 2.32 -14.93
N LEU A 94 6.14 3.41 -14.29
CA LEU A 94 5.22 4.44 -13.78
C LEU A 94 4.45 5.13 -14.90
N ARG A 95 5.11 5.43 -16.03
CA ARG A 95 4.47 6.00 -17.22
C ARG A 95 3.41 5.05 -17.79
N ASP A 96 3.69 3.75 -17.90
CA ASP A 96 2.74 2.75 -18.38
C ASP A 96 1.54 2.60 -17.44
N GLN A 97 1.76 2.56 -16.13
CA GLN A 97 0.69 2.53 -15.13
C GLN A 97 -0.21 3.76 -15.21
N ASN A 98 0.38 4.96 -15.30
CA ASN A 98 -0.39 6.19 -15.44
C ASN A 98 -1.21 6.21 -16.74
N LYS A 99 -0.63 5.73 -17.85
CA LYS A 99 -1.32 5.61 -19.13
C LYS A 99 -2.52 4.64 -19.05
N LYS A 100 -2.37 3.52 -18.34
CA LYS A 100 -3.47 2.57 -18.08
C LYS A 100 -4.57 3.17 -17.23
N ILE A 101 -4.22 3.93 -16.18
CA ILE A 101 -5.20 4.63 -15.34
C ILE A 101 -6.00 5.63 -16.18
N ILE A 102 -5.33 6.43 -17.01
CA ILE A 102 -5.99 7.41 -17.89
C ILE A 102 -6.87 6.70 -18.92
N GLN A 103 -6.42 5.60 -19.53
CA GLN A 103 -7.22 4.83 -20.48
C GLN A 103 -8.43 4.16 -19.82
N ALA A 104 -8.28 3.61 -18.62
CA ALA A 104 -9.37 3.01 -17.85
C ALA A 104 -10.40 4.06 -17.41
N ALA A 105 -9.94 5.26 -17.02
CA ALA A 105 -10.82 6.38 -16.70
C ALA A 105 -11.54 6.94 -17.94
N THR A 106 -10.91 6.87 -19.10
CA THR A 106 -11.49 7.29 -20.40
C THR A 106 -12.49 6.24 -20.92
N TRP A 107 -12.30 4.97 -20.60
CA TRP A 107 -13.23 3.88 -20.89
C TRP A 107 -14.42 3.89 -19.90
N ARG A 108 -15.30 4.90 -20.03
CA ARG A 108 -16.69 4.79 -19.55
C ARG A 108 -17.51 4.09 -20.64
N PRO A 109 -18.01 2.86 -20.43
CA PRO A 109 -18.97 2.30 -21.36
C PRO A 109 -20.27 3.12 -21.27
N SER A 110 -20.71 3.70 -22.40
CA SER A 110 -22.05 4.28 -22.54
C SER A 110 -23.09 3.16 -22.46
N SER A 111 -23.37 2.66 -21.26
CA SER A 111 -24.46 1.72 -21.04
C SER A 111 -25.75 2.48 -20.69
N LYS A 112 -26.59 2.62 -21.71
CA LYS A 112 -28.06 2.47 -21.66
C LYS A 112 -28.80 3.40 -20.68
N ILE A 113 -29.10 4.64 -21.11
CA ILE A 113 -30.30 5.32 -20.64
C ILE A 113 -31.45 4.77 -21.50
N THR A 114 -32.14 3.74 -21.01
CA THR A 114 -33.40 3.29 -21.59
C THR A 114 -34.44 4.38 -21.34
N SER A 115 -34.95 4.98 -22.41
CA SER A 115 -36.09 5.90 -22.40
C SER A 115 -37.35 5.17 -21.96
N SER A 116 -37.62 5.14 -20.65
CA SER A 116 -38.96 4.83 -20.13
C SER A 116 -39.80 6.10 -20.24
N THR A 117 -40.53 6.22 -21.34
CA THR A 117 -41.62 7.16 -21.56
C THR A 117 -42.58 7.17 -20.36
N PRO A 118 -42.82 8.31 -19.70
CA PRO A 118 -43.96 8.43 -18.78
C PRO A 118 -45.23 8.58 -19.63
N GLN A 119 -46.20 7.69 -19.40
CA GLN A 119 -47.55 7.76 -19.96
C GLN A 119 -48.22 9.09 -19.61
N THR A 120 -48.75 9.72 -20.65
CA THR A 120 -49.68 10.85 -20.63
C THR A 120 -50.99 10.48 -19.92
N LEU A 121 -51.41 11.27 -18.94
CA LEU A 121 -52.81 11.46 -18.54
C LEU A 121 -53.15 12.94 -18.77
N PRO A 122 -54.14 13.28 -19.61
CA PRO A 122 -54.55 14.66 -19.82
C PRO A 122 -55.83 14.94 -19.02
N GLU A 123 -55.78 15.73 -17.94
CA GLU A 123 -57.03 16.30 -17.44
C GLU A 123 -56.86 17.60 -16.63
N SER A 124 -57.62 18.59 -17.10
CA SER A 124 -58.18 19.76 -16.42
C SER A 124 -57.32 21.03 -16.22
N LEU A 125 -57.88 22.10 -16.80
CA LEU A 125 -57.46 23.49 -16.87
C LEU A 125 -57.48 24.23 -15.50
N PRO A 126 -56.75 25.36 -15.36
CA PRO A 126 -56.82 26.26 -14.21
C PRO A 126 -58.05 27.21 -14.30
N PRO A 127 -58.38 27.97 -13.24
CA PRO A 127 -57.95 29.37 -13.26
C PRO A 127 -57.69 30.06 -11.89
N ALA A 128 -56.82 31.07 -11.99
CA ALA A 128 -56.88 32.40 -11.38
C ALA A 128 -56.75 32.58 -9.85
N THR A 129 -55.56 33.04 -9.50
CA THR A 129 -55.27 34.32 -8.80
C THR A 129 -56.33 34.90 -7.85
N GLU A 130 -55.96 34.81 -6.57
CA GLU A 130 -56.15 35.78 -5.49
C GLU A 130 -56.37 37.24 -5.96
N SER A 131 -57.48 37.87 -5.59
CA SER A 131 -57.58 39.29 -5.25
C SER A 131 -58.96 39.67 -4.72
N ARG A 132 -58.94 40.17 -3.48
CA ARG A 132 -59.92 41.00 -2.76
C ARG A 132 -60.90 40.32 -1.79
#